data_AF-A0A933WXH2-F1
#
_entry.id   AF-A0A933WXH2-F1
#
_cell.length_a   1.000
_cell.length_b   1.000
_cell.length_c   1.000
_cell.angle_alpha   90.00
_cell.angle_beta   90.00
_cell.angle_gamma   90.00
#
_symmetry.space_group_name_H-M   'P 1'
#
loop_
_entity.id
_entity.type
_entity.pdbx_description
1 polymer ?
#
loop_
_entity_poly.entity_id
_entity_poly.type
_entity_poly.pdbx_seq_one_letter_code
_entity_poly.pdbx_strand_id
1 'polypeptide(L)'
;MELGIQFGIGAVFGTVTAILAHSRGRNTVGWFFIGFLTGCIGLIILLCISDLKEEKAKWQAAEQRQRRLSEQLRQEKLKTQTFREHVVNRLDVHDKALNMDTKQLGGDEQQNLLLNASKSNEELMWYYICREKQVGPVSFTDLQIAYRGAIIDANSLIWNETFTDWLVLSKVPGLKEQLQ
;
A
#
# COMPACT_ATOMS: atom_id res chain seq x y z
N MET A 1 -22.71 -35.44 45.76
CA MET A 1 -23.02 -33.99 45.89
C MET A 1 -21.90 -33.11 45.34
N GLU A 2 -20.63 -33.48 45.47
CA GLU A 2 -19.50 -32.65 44.98
C GLU A 2 -19.47 -32.41 43.46
N LEU A 3 -19.83 -33.40 42.64
CA LEU A 3 -19.88 -33.23 41.17
C LEU A 3 -20.90 -32.18 40.74
N GLY A 4 -22.06 -32.10 41.40
CA GLY A 4 -23.09 -31.09 41.09
C GLY A 4 -22.63 -29.66 41.37
N ILE A 5 -21.84 -29.47 42.43
CA ILE A 5 -21.26 -28.17 42.78
C ILE A 5 -20.21 -27.75 41.74
N GLN A 6 -19.37 -28.67 41.27
CA GLN A 6 -18.40 -28.38 40.20
C GLN A 6 -19.07 -28.00 38.87
N PHE A 7 -20.13 -28.72 38.48
CA PHE A 7 -20.91 -28.36 37.28
C PHE A 7 -21.59 -26.99 37.41
N GLY A 8 -22.11 -26.65 38.59
CA GLY A 8 -22.71 -25.34 38.86
C GLY A 8 -21.69 -24.19 38.74
N ILE A 9 -20.51 -24.36 39.32
CA ILE A 9 -19.43 -23.36 39.23
C ILE A 9 -18.94 -23.22 37.78
N GLY A 10 -18.73 -24.33 37.07
CA GLY A 10 -18.34 -24.32 35.66
C GLY A 10 -19.36 -23.61 34.75
N ALA A 11 -20.67 -23.78 35.00
CA ALA A 11 -21.72 -23.10 34.25
C ALA A 11 -21.69 -21.57 34.46
N VAL A 12 -21.44 -21.11 35.68
CA VAL A 12 -21.31 -19.68 35.99
C VAL A 12 -20.09 -19.08 35.29
N PHE A 13 -18.92 -19.71 35.41
CA PHE A 13 -17.69 -19.24 34.76
C PHE A 13 -17.80 -19.26 33.24
N GLY A 14 -18.35 -20.33 32.65
CA GLY A 14 -18.62 -20.40 31.21
C GLY A 14 -19.54 -19.28 30.72
N THR A 15 -20.59 -18.96 31.49
CA THR A 15 -21.52 -17.87 31.15
C THR A 15 -20.84 -16.50 31.19
N VAL A 16 -20.04 -16.22 32.22
CA VAL A 16 -19.28 -14.96 32.34
C VAL A 16 -18.29 -14.83 31.18
N THR A 17 -17.52 -15.87 30.88
CA THR A 17 -16.58 -15.87 29.75
C THR A 17 -17.28 -15.67 28.41
N ALA A 18 -18.46 -16.25 28.20
CA ALA A 18 -19.25 -16.07 26.98
C ALA A 18 -19.72 -14.62 26.79
N ILE A 19 -20.18 -13.96 27.86
CA ILE A 19 -20.62 -12.56 27.81
C ILE A 19 -19.44 -11.63 27.48
N LEU A 20 -18.28 -11.83 28.12
CA LEU A 20 -17.08 -11.04 27.80
C LEU A 20 -16.54 -11.34 26.39
N ALA A 21 -16.67 -12.56 25.88
CA ALA A 21 -16.28 -12.89 24.51
C ALA A 21 -17.20 -12.24 23.48
N HIS A 22 -18.51 -12.14 23.79
CA HIS A 22 -19.49 -11.47 22.94
C HIS A 22 -19.18 -9.97 22.79
N SER A 23 -18.83 -9.30 23.89
CA SER A 23 -18.50 -7.87 23.86
C SER A 23 -17.23 -7.57 23.03
N ARG A 24 -16.30 -8.53 22.93
CA ARG A 24 -15.07 -8.47 22.12
C ARG A 24 -15.22 -8.99 20.68
N GLY A 25 -16.44 -9.30 20.23
CA GLY A 25 -16.73 -9.66 18.83
C GLY A 25 -16.24 -11.04 18.39
N ARG A 26 -16.16 -12.02 19.30
CA ARG A 26 -15.76 -13.42 19.01
C ARG A 26 -16.94 -14.40 19.11
N ASN A 27 -16.72 -15.65 18.68
CA ASN A 27 -17.73 -16.71 18.73
C ASN A 27 -18.11 -17.06 20.18
N THR A 28 -19.24 -16.49 20.64
CA THR A 28 -19.79 -16.64 22.00
C THR A 28 -19.89 -18.10 22.45
N VAL A 29 -20.32 -19.00 21.56
CA VAL A 29 -20.57 -20.42 21.88
C VAL A 29 -19.26 -21.16 22.14
N GLY A 30 -18.22 -20.93 21.32
CA GLY A 30 -16.92 -21.56 21.52
C GLY A 30 -16.26 -21.15 22.85
N TRP A 31 -16.37 -19.87 23.22
CA TRP A 31 -15.81 -19.35 24.47
C TRP A 31 -16.60 -19.77 25.71
N PHE A 32 -17.90 -20.09 25.59
CA PHE A 32 -18.69 -20.71 26.66
C PHE A 32 -18.14 -22.09 27.03
N PHE A 33 -17.91 -22.97 26.04
CA PHE A 33 -17.40 -24.31 26.29
C PHE A 33 -15.97 -24.31 26.85
N ILE A 34 -15.15 -23.36 26.40
CA ILE A 34 -13.78 -23.15 26.93
C ILE A 34 -13.82 -22.68 28.39
N GLY A 35 -14.74 -21.79 28.77
CA GLY A 35 -14.89 -21.37 30.17
C GLY A 35 -15.51 -22.46 31.06
N PHE A 36 -16.43 -23.27 30.51
CA PHE A 36 -17.07 -24.37 31.23
C PHE A 36 -16.09 -25.50 31.57
N LEU A 37 -15.21 -25.86 30.63
CA LEU A 37 -14.28 -26.99 30.80
C LEU A 37 -12.97 -26.58 31.50
N THR A 38 -12.50 -25.36 31.26
CA THR A 38 -11.16 -24.91 31.71
C THR A 38 -11.24 -23.88 32.85
N GLY A 39 -12.44 -23.39 33.20
CA GLY A 39 -12.67 -22.47 34.31
C GLY A 39 -11.93 -21.14 34.19
N CYS A 40 -11.14 -20.81 35.20
CA CYS A 40 -10.39 -19.55 35.29
C CYS A 40 -9.35 -19.36 34.17
N ILE A 41 -8.82 -20.45 33.61
CA ILE A 41 -7.84 -20.39 32.51
C ILE A 41 -8.46 -19.77 31.25
N GLY A 42 -9.74 -20.06 30.97
CA GLY A 42 -10.46 -19.45 29.84
C GLY A 42 -10.57 -17.93 29.97
N LEU A 43 -10.70 -17.43 31.20
CA LEU A 43 -10.77 -16.00 31.50
C LEU A 43 -9.40 -15.31 31.36
N ILE A 44 -8.32 -15.97 31.80
CA ILE A 44 -6.95 -15.48 31.61
C ILE A 44 -6.60 -15.38 30.13
N ILE A 45 -6.95 -16.38 29.31
CA ILE A 45 -6.73 -16.37 27.87
C ILE A 45 -7.53 -15.25 27.20
N LEU A 46 -8.79 -15.06 27.60
CA LEU A 46 -9.62 -13.98 27.09
C LEU A 46 -9.05 -12.60 27.44
N LEU A 47 -8.41 -12.46 28.60
CA LEU A 47 -7.74 -11.23 29.01
C LEU A 47 -6.45 -11.00 28.21
N CYS A 48 -5.68 -12.05 27.97
CA CYS A 48 -4.38 -11.99 27.28
C CYS A 48 -4.52 -11.64 25.80
N ILE A 49 -5.68 -11.89 25.21
CA ILE A 49 -5.91 -11.66 23.78
C ILE A 49 -6.56 -10.29 23.52
N SER A 50 -5.93 -9.52 22.64
CA SER A 50 -6.35 -8.17 22.25
C SER A 50 -7.76 -8.13 21.65
N ASP A 51 -8.43 -6.99 21.80
CA ASP A 51 -9.79 -6.77 21.32
C ASP A 51 -9.84 -6.68 19.78
N LEU A 52 -10.42 -7.70 19.13
CA LEU A 52 -10.58 -7.76 17.67
C LEU A 52 -11.52 -6.66 17.14
N LYS A 53 -12.37 -6.11 18.00
CA LYS A 53 -13.35 -5.09 17.60
C LYS A 53 -12.66 -3.78 17.26
N GLU A 54 -11.61 -3.42 18.00
CA GLU A 54 -10.81 -2.22 17.73
C GLU A 54 -10.10 -2.29 16.38
N GLU A 55 -9.58 -3.46 16.04
CA GLU A 55 -8.90 -3.70 14.76
C GLU A 55 -9.90 -3.61 13.59
N LYS A 56 -11.08 -4.23 13.73
CA LYS A 56 -12.15 -4.12 12.72
C LYS A 56 -12.63 -2.68 12.53
N ALA A 57 -12.79 -1.92 13.61
CA ALA A 57 -13.21 -0.52 13.53
C ALA A 57 -12.17 0.35 12.80
N LYS A 58 -10.87 0.12 13.05
CA LYS A 58 -9.78 0.79 12.34
C LYS A 58 -9.79 0.47 10.84
N TRP A 59 -10.01 -0.80 10.48
CA TRP A 59 -10.10 -1.22 9.09
C TRP A 59 -11.27 -0.56 8.36
N GLN A 60 -12.46 -0.56 8.96
CA GLN A 60 -13.65 0.08 8.39
C GLN A 60 -13.44 1.59 8.21
N ALA A 61 -12.81 2.25 9.18
CA ALA A 61 -12.48 3.68 9.07
C ALA A 61 -11.45 3.94 7.95
N ALA A 62 -10.46 3.07 7.77
CA ALA A 62 -9.48 3.17 6.69
C ALA A 62 -10.13 3.01 5.30
N GLU A 63 -11.02 2.02 5.16
CA GLU A 63 -11.75 1.76 3.92
C GLU A 63 -12.65 2.94 3.53
N GLN A 64 -13.37 3.54 4.49
CA GLN A 64 -14.18 4.73 4.23
C GLN A 64 -13.34 5.92 3.76
N ARG A 65 -12.13 6.11 4.31
CA ARG A 65 -11.20 7.17 3.87
C ARG A 65 -10.71 6.91 2.44
N GLN A 66 -10.39 5.66 2.10
CA GLN A 66 -9.96 5.30 0.74
C GLN A 66 -11.04 5.57 -0.30
N ARG A 67 -12.30 5.25 0.00
CA ARG A 67 -13.43 5.53 -0.90
C ARG A 67 -13.53 7.03 -1.21
N ARG A 68 -13.50 7.89 -0.19
CA ARG A 68 -13.56 9.36 -0.37
C ARG A 68 -12.39 9.91 -1.18
N LEU A 69 -11.18 9.42 -0.92
CA LEU A 69 -9.97 9.82 -1.66
C LEU A 69 -10.09 9.47 -3.14
N SER A 70 -10.58 8.27 -3.46
CA SER A 70 -10.74 7.82 -4.84
C SER A 70 -11.76 8.68 -5.62
N GLU A 71 -12.83 9.11 -4.96
CA GLU A 71 -13.85 10.00 -5.54
C GLU A 71 -13.28 11.40 -5.81
N GLN A 72 -12.50 11.95 -4.87
CA GLN A 72 -11.83 13.24 -5.04
C GLN A 72 -10.86 13.21 -6.23
N LEU A 73 -10.02 12.17 -6.31
CA LEU A 73 -9.09 12.00 -7.43
C LEU A 73 -9.82 11.90 -8.78
N ARG A 74 -10.96 11.21 -8.81
CA ARG A 74 -11.77 11.11 -10.03
C ARG A 74 -12.30 12.49 -10.46
N GLN A 75 -12.76 13.30 -9.52
CA GLN A 75 -13.22 14.66 -9.82
C GLN A 75 -12.09 15.57 -10.27
N GLU A 76 -10.92 15.49 -9.65
CA GLU A 76 -9.76 16.28 -10.07
C GLU A 76 -9.30 15.90 -11.48
N LYS A 77 -9.22 14.61 -11.80
CA LYS A 77 -8.89 14.17 -13.17
C LYS A 77 -9.88 14.69 -14.20
N LEU A 78 -11.18 14.62 -13.89
CA LEU A 78 -12.22 15.14 -14.79
C LEU A 78 -12.11 16.66 -14.98
N LYS A 79 -11.91 17.44 -13.90
CA LYS A 79 -11.72 18.89 -13.97
C LYS A 79 -10.48 19.28 -14.77
N THR A 80 -9.37 18.59 -14.56
CA THR A 80 -8.13 18.81 -15.31
C THR A 80 -8.31 18.48 -16.78
N GLN A 81 -9.02 17.40 -17.10
CA GLN A 81 -9.30 17.02 -18.48
C GLN A 81 -10.21 18.04 -19.18
N THR A 82 -11.31 18.47 -18.56
CA THR A 82 -12.21 19.47 -19.17
C THR A 82 -11.54 20.82 -19.33
N PHE A 83 -10.73 21.26 -18.36
CA PHE A 83 -9.92 22.47 -18.49
C PHE A 83 -8.94 22.35 -19.66
N ARG A 84 -8.25 21.21 -19.78
CA ARG A 84 -7.34 20.94 -20.89
C ARG A 84 -8.06 20.99 -22.24
N GLU A 85 -9.24 20.38 -22.35
CA GLU A 85 -10.08 20.44 -23.55
C GLU A 85 -10.47 21.88 -23.91
N HIS A 86 -10.86 22.69 -22.93
CA HIS A 86 -11.17 24.11 -23.15
C HIS A 86 -9.96 24.92 -23.66
N VAL A 87 -8.77 24.69 -23.10
CA VAL A 87 -7.54 25.35 -23.54
C VAL A 87 -7.17 24.92 -24.96
N VAL A 88 -7.22 23.61 -25.25
CA VAL A 88 -6.93 23.07 -26.58
C VAL A 88 -7.90 23.62 -27.63
N ASN A 89 -9.20 23.69 -27.33
CA ASN A 89 -10.20 24.19 -28.28
C ASN A 89 -10.00 25.68 -28.60
N ARG A 90 -9.59 26.48 -27.61
CA ARG A 90 -9.27 27.91 -27.81
C ARG A 90 -8.03 28.08 -28.69
N LEU A 91 -7.02 27.25 -28.46
CA LEU A 91 -5.79 27.26 -29.26
C LEU A 91 -6.07 26.88 -30.72
N ASP A 92 -6.92 25.88 -30.95
CA ASP A 92 -7.31 25.41 -32.30
C ASP A 92 -7.95 26.53 -33.15
N VAL A 93 -8.77 27.39 -32.53
CA VAL A 93 -9.38 28.56 -33.20
C VAL A 93 -8.33 29.58 -33.61
N HIS A 94 -7.32 29.81 -32.77
CA HIS A 94 -6.23 30.74 -33.04
C HIS A 94 -5.30 30.20 -34.13
N ASP A 95 -4.95 28.92 -34.06
CA ASP A 95 -4.11 28.22 -35.05
C ASP A 95 -4.74 28.21 -36.44
N LYS A 96 -6.06 27.97 -36.51
CA LYS A 96 -6.83 28.05 -37.76
C LYS A 96 -6.85 29.46 -38.35
N ALA A 97 -6.89 30.49 -37.52
CA ALA A 97 -6.84 31.89 -37.98
C ALA A 97 -5.46 32.26 -38.53
N LEU A 98 -4.39 31.64 -38.03
CA LEU A 98 -3.00 31.88 -38.45
C LEU A 98 -2.49 30.89 -39.49
N ASN A 99 -3.29 29.89 -39.87
CA ASN A 99 -2.90 28.81 -40.79
C ASN A 99 -1.61 28.09 -40.36
N MET A 100 -1.35 28.03 -39.04
CA MET A 100 -0.20 27.38 -38.40
C MET A 100 -0.71 26.25 -37.50
N ASP A 101 -0.19 25.03 -37.68
CA ASP A 101 -0.55 23.87 -36.86
C ASP A 101 0.49 23.69 -35.75
N THR A 102 0.29 24.35 -34.60
CA THR A 102 1.29 24.35 -33.51
C THR A 102 1.43 22.99 -32.81
N LYS A 103 0.53 22.04 -33.08
CA LYS A 103 0.61 20.65 -32.59
C LYS A 103 1.72 19.84 -33.28
N GLN A 104 2.10 20.22 -34.50
CA GLN A 104 3.05 19.45 -35.31
C GLN A 104 4.53 19.85 -35.10
N LEU A 105 4.78 21.00 -34.47
CA LEU A 105 6.11 21.62 -34.39
C LEU A 105 6.95 21.23 -33.15
N GLY A 106 6.44 20.41 -32.22
CA GLY A 106 7.18 20.09 -30.97
C GLY A 106 6.90 18.73 -30.34
N GLY A 107 6.22 17.82 -31.02
CA GLY A 107 5.79 16.54 -30.44
C GLY A 107 6.66 15.34 -30.80
N ASP A 108 7.03 15.19 -32.07
CA ASP A 108 7.40 13.85 -32.56
C ASP A 108 8.87 13.48 -32.33
N GLU A 109 9.81 14.43 -32.33
CA GLU A 109 11.23 14.14 -32.12
C GLU A 109 11.57 14.00 -30.62
N GLN A 110 11.13 14.94 -29.79
CA GLN A 110 11.40 14.90 -28.35
C GLN A 110 10.63 13.78 -27.65
N GLN A 111 9.40 13.47 -28.07
CA GLN A 111 8.63 12.40 -27.47
C GLN A 111 9.12 11.01 -27.90
N ASN A 112 9.59 10.82 -29.14
CA ASN A 112 10.25 9.56 -29.50
C ASN A 112 11.60 9.37 -28.79
N LEU A 113 12.37 10.44 -28.57
CA LEU A 113 13.63 10.36 -27.81
C LEU A 113 13.37 10.02 -26.34
N LEU A 114 12.35 10.64 -25.72
CA LEU A 114 11.97 10.36 -24.33
C LEU A 114 11.31 8.98 -24.19
N LEU A 115 10.43 8.58 -25.11
CA LEU A 115 9.82 7.24 -25.09
C LEU A 115 10.87 6.14 -25.29
N ASN A 116 11.86 6.33 -26.15
CA ASN A 116 12.87 5.31 -26.40
C ASN A 116 13.87 5.21 -25.23
N ALA A 117 14.19 6.34 -24.57
CA ALA A 117 15.02 6.38 -23.37
C ALA A 117 14.32 5.84 -22.12
N SER A 118 13.00 6.00 -21.98
CA SER A 118 12.25 5.40 -20.88
C SER A 118 12.05 3.89 -21.08
N LYS A 119 11.79 3.44 -22.31
CA LYS A 119 11.61 2.02 -22.64
C LYS A 119 12.87 1.18 -22.35
N SER A 120 14.05 1.70 -22.67
CA SER A 120 15.33 1.00 -22.39
C SER A 120 15.65 0.89 -20.90
N ASN A 121 15.11 1.78 -20.06
CA ASN A 121 15.36 1.78 -18.61
C ASN A 121 14.29 1.01 -17.83
N GLU A 122 13.06 0.89 -18.35
CA GLU A 122 11.96 0.15 -17.72
C GLU A 122 12.07 -1.38 -17.90
N GLU A 123 12.72 -1.86 -18.97
CA GLU A 123 12.97 -3.30 -19.18
C GLU A 123 14.09 -3.88 -18.30
N LEU A 124 14.91 -3.02 -17.67
CA LEU A 124 15.97 -3.45 -16.78
C LEU A 124 15.38 -3.91 -15.44
N MET A 125 15.67 -5.17 -15.07
CA MET A 125 15.29 -5.72 -13.79
C MET A 125 16.29 -5.27 -12.71
N TRP A 126 15.82 -4.43 -11.79
CA TRP A 126 16.64 -3.93 -10.68
C TRP A 126 16.40 -4.75 -9.42
N TYR A 127 17.46 -4.87 -8.61
CA TYR A 127 17.43 -5.51 -7.31
C TYR A 127 18.08 -4.59 -6.29
N TYR A 128 17.54 -4.56 -5.08
CA TYR A 128 18.12 -3.79 -3.98
C TYR A 128 18.07 -4.58 -2.66
N ILE A 129 18.97 -4.25 -1.75
CA ILE A 129 18.98 -4.86 -0.41
C ILE A 129 18.27 -3.92 0.56
N CYS A 130 17.24 -4.41 1.22
CA CYS A 130 16.55 -3.69 2.30
C CYS A 130 16.49 -4.60 3.53
N ARG A 131 17.00 -4.12 4.67
CA ARG A 131 17.01 -4.87 5.94
C ARG A 131 17.62 -6.27 5.81
N GLU A 132 18.80 -6.35 5.18
CA GLU A 132 19.55 -7.60 4.93
C GLU A 132 18.83 -8.62 4.02
N LYS A 133 17.71 -8.25 3.39
CA LYS A 133 16.98 -9.09 2.47
C LYS A 133 17.03 -8.51 1.06
N GLN A 134 17.34 -9.36 0.09
CA GLN A 134 17.27 -9.01 -1.32
C GLN A 134 15.80 -8.83 -1.73
N VAL A 135 15.48 -7.69 -2.32
CA VAL A 135 14.16 -7.36 -2.86
C VAL A 135 14.31 -7.10 -4.35
N GLY A 136 13.60 -7.89 -5.15
CA GLY A 136 13.58 -7.80 -6.61
C GLY A 136 13.00 -9.06 -7.25
N PRO A 137 12.83 -9.08 -8.59
CA PRO A 137 13.09 -7.98 -9.53
C PRO A 137 12.05 -6.85 -9.41
N VAL A 138 12.52 -5.59 -9.46
CA VAL A 138 11.69 -4.39 -9.49
C VAL A 138 12.02 -3.54 -10.72
N SER A 139 11.03 -2.81 -11.24
CA SER A 139 11.26 -1.86 -12.35
C SER A 139 12.06 -0.64 -11.87
N PHE A 140 12.64 0.12 -12.80
CA PHE A 140 13.30 1.38 -12.47
C PHE A 140 12.34 2.38 -11.78
N THR A 141 11.07 2.39 -12.18
CA THR A 141 10.03 3.21 -11.54
C THR A 141 9.80 2.81 -10.09
N ASP A 142 9.74 1.51 -9.80
CA ASP A 142 9.60 0.99 -8.44
C ASP A 142 10.83 1.28 -7.59
N LEU A 143 12.02 1.25 -8.18
CA LEU A 143 13.29 1.65 -7.53
C LEU A 143 13.27 3.14 -7.17
N GLN A 144 12.77 4.00 -8.06
CA GLN A 144 12.62 5.44 -7.80
C GLN A 144 11.60 5.71 -6.69
N ILE A 145 10.47 4.99 -6.69
CA ILE A 145 9.48 5.05 -5.60
C ILE A 145 10.11 4.61 -4.28
N ALA A 146 10.92 3.55 -4.28
CA ALA A 146 11.62 3.09 -3.08
C ALA A 146 12.62 4.12 -2.55
N TYR A 147 13.33 4.83 -3.44
CA TYR A 147 14.27 5.89 -3.05
C TYR A 147 13.53 7.12 -2.48
N ARG A 148 12.49 7.59 -3.17
CA ARG A 148 11.66 8.73 -2.70
C ARG A 148 10.90 8.41 -1.41
N GLY A 149 10.51 7.15 -1.23
CA GLY A 149 9.87 6.64 -0.02
C GLY A 149 10.84 6.43 1.15
N ALA A 150 12.13 6.75 1.00
CA ALA A 150 13.19 6.50 1.98
C ALA A 150 13.32 5.03 2.40
N ILE A 151 12.94 4.10 1.52
CA ILE A 151 13.07 2.64 1.71
C ILE A 151 14.50 2.21 1.42
N ILE A 152 15.12 2.86 0.43
CA ILE A 152 16.54 2.73 0.08
C ILE A 152 17.21 4.09 0.20
N ASP A 153 18.45 4.10 0.66
CA ASP A 153 19.27 5.29 0.85
C ASP A 153 20.49 5.30 -0.08
N ALA A 154 21.28 6.38 -0.04
CA ALA A 154 22.46 6.51 -0.88
C ALA A 154 23.56 5.45 -0.61
N ASN A 155 23.47 4.73 0.51
CA ASN A 155 24.39 3.66 0.90
C ASN A 155 23.82 2.26 0.62
N SER A 156 22.60 2.18 0.10
CA SER A 156 21.96 0.92 -0.21
C SER A 156 22.62 0.26 -1.42
N LEU A 157 22.78 -1.06 -1.32
CA LEU A 157 23.32 -1.90 -2.37
C LEU A 157 22.24 -2.17 -3.41
N ILE A 158 22.57 -1.86 -4.65
CA ILE A 158 21.73 -2.08 -5.82
C ILE A 158 22.48 -2.94 -6.82
N TRP A 159 21.74 -3.74 -7.57
CA TRP A 159 22.27 -4.58 -8.63
C TRP A 159 21.30 -4.59 -9.80
N ASN A 160 21.86 -4.68 -11.00
CA ASN A 160 21.12 -4.91 -12.22
C ASN A 160 21.94 -5.81 -13.13
N GLU A 161 21.34 -6.24 -14.23
CA GLU A 161 21.94 -7.13 -15.21
C GLU A 161 23.16 -6.53 -15.94
N THR A 162 23.33 -5.21 -15.86
CA THR A 162 24.47 -4.48 -16.45
C THR A 162 25.69 -4.43 -15.52
N PHE A 163 25.55 -4.81 -14.26
CA PHE A 163 26.61 -4.79 -13.27
C PHE A 163 27.11 -6.19 -12.93
N THR A 164 28.42 -6.36 -12.90
CA THR A 164 29.05 -7.64 -12.53
C THR A 164 28.94 -7.94 -11.03
N ASP A 165 28.84 -6.90 -10.19
CA ASP A 165 28.77 -6.98 -8.73
C ASP A 165 27.79 -5.97 -8.14
N TRP A 166 27.37 -6.19 -6.89
CA TRP A 166 26.51 -5.25 -6.14
C TRP A 166 27.22 -3.92 -5.93
N LEU A 167 26.58 -2.84 -6.39
CA LEU A 167 27.13 -1.49 -6.32
C LEU A 167 26.31 -0.66 -5.34
N VAL A 168 27.00 0.22 -4.61
CA VAL A 168 26.34 1.19 -3.75
C VAL A 168 25.74 2.29 -4.63
N LEU A 169 24.50 2.68 -4.36
CA LEU A 169 23.78 3.69 -5.15
C LEU A 169 24.55 5.02 -5.32
N SER A 170 25.29 5.46 -4.30
CA SER A 170 26.17 6.64 -4.36
C SER A 170 27.41 6.48 -5.24
N LYS A 171 27.86 5.25 -5.52
CA LYS A 171 29.03 4.98 -6.36
C LYS A 171 28.67 4.87 -7.85
N VAL A 172 27.39 4.78 -8.19
CA VAL A 172 26.93 4.73 -9.58
C VAL A 172 26.76 6.17 -10.09
N PRO A 173 27.64 6.65 -10.99
CA PRO A 173 27.54 8.01 -11.53
C PRO A 173 26.24 8.18 -12.34
N GLY A 174 25.53 9.29 -12.13
CA GLY A 174 24.29 9.64 -12.85
C GLY A 174 23.00 8.98 -12.32
N LEU A 175 23.08 7.82 -11.66
CA LEU A 175 21.87 7.13 -11.19
C LEU A 175 21.15 7.90 -10.08
N LYS A 176 21.89 8.52 -9.17
CA LYS A 176 21.31 9.37 -8.12
C LYS A 176 20.54 10.56 -8.70
N GLU A 177 21.03 11.15 -9.78
CA GLU A 177 20.40 12.30 -10.45
C GLU A 177 19.14 11.88 -11.20
N GLN A 178 19.09 10.64 -11.70
CA GLN A 178 17.91 10.07 -12.34
C GLN A 178 16.84 9.62 -11.34
N LEU A 179 17.21 9.33 -10.09
CA LEU A 179 16.30 8.88 -9.03
C LEU A 179 15.72 10.05 -8.19
N GLN A 180 16.31 11.26 -8.28
CA GLN A 180 15.87 12.48 -7.58
C GLN A 180 14.63 13.10 -8.24
#